data_AF-A0A1H9I257-F1
#
_entry.id   AF-A0A1H9I257-F1
#
_cell.length_a   1.000
_cell.length_b   1.000
_cell.length_c   1.000
_cell.angle_alpha   90.00
_cell.angle_beta   90.00
_cell.angle_gamma   90.00
#
_symmetry.space_group_name_H-M   'P 1'
#
loop_
_entity.id
_entity.type
_entity.pdbx_description
1 polymer ?
#
loop_
_entity_poly.entity_id
_entity_poly.type
_entity_poly.pdbx_seq_one_letter_code
_entity_poly.pdbx_strand_id
1 'polypeptide(L)'
;MSTEDTKRLALDKLLLEIKDNKNKSINVIHNWLCEQSDNDLFQNILKKDKTIIDAFKYCTEKARKLAVSNCAMVEDTTVYQWIVDYYADDTIVIKQNKKTSVHSHSQITPTKPITFSSNNEESKGKEQLSLLDFL
;
A
#
# COMPACT_ATOMS: atom_id res chain seq x y z
N MET A 1 -14.84 -5.74 -26.65
CA MET A 1 -14.49 -6.68 -25.57
C MET A 1 -15.54 -6.50 -24.50
N SER A 2 -16.19 -7.56 -24.04
CA SER A 2 -17.20 -7.46 -22.97
C SER A 2 -16.49 -7.18 -21.64
N THR A 3 -17.15 -6.55 -20.67
CA THR A 3 -16.56 -6.25 -19.34
C THR A 3 -16.03 -7.51 -18.64
N GLU A 4 -16.73 -8.63 -18.81
CA GLU A 4 -16.32 -9.95 -18.31
C GLU A 4 -15.03 -10.46 -18.95
N ASP A 5 -14.84 -10.19 -20.25
CA ASP A 5 -13.63 -10.61 -20.97
C ASP A 5 -12.41 -9.84 -20.46
N THR A 6 -12.56 -8.54 -20.23
CA THR A 6 -11.50 -7.69 -19.66
C THR A 6 -11.09 -8.17 -18.27
N LYS A 7 -12.08 -8.43 -17.40
CA LYS A 7 -11.82 -8.95 -16.06
C LYS A 7 -11.04 -10.25 -16.12
N ARG A 8 -11.52 -11.22 -16.90
CA ARG A 8 -10.86 -12.53 -17.03
C ARG A 8 -9.41 -12.40 -17.50
N LEU A 9 -9.15 -11.60 -18.54
CA LEU A 9 -7.80 -11.40 -19.05
C LEU A 9 -6.87 -10.74 -18.02
N ALA A 10 -7.39 -9.77 -17.25
CA ALA A 10 -6.62 -9.11 -16.21
C ALA A 10 -6.26 -10.09 -15.09
N LEU A 11 -7.20 -10.93 -14.67
CA LEU A 11 -6.94 -11.97 -13.66
C LEU A 11 -5.95 -13.03 -14.15
N ASP A 12 -6.06 -13.47 -15.40
CA ASP A 12 -5.09 -14.41 -16.01
C ASP A 12 -3.67 -13.82 -16.05
N LYS A 13 -3.55 -12.52 -16.37
CA LYS A 13 -2.27 -11.79 -16.32
C LYS A 13 -1.70 -11.76 -14.90
N LEU A 14 -2.50 -11.42 -13.89
CA LEU A 14 -2.06 -11.41 -12.49
C LEU A 14 -1.60 -12.80 -12.04
N LEU A 15 -2.38 -13.86 -12.33
CA LEU A 15 -2.01 -15.24 -12.00
C LEU A 15 -0.66 -15.64 -12.60
N LEU A 16 -0.40 -15.23 -13.85
CA LEU A 16 0.87 -15.48 -14.51
C LEU A 16 2.03 -14.76 -13.81
N GLU A 17 1.83 -13.51 -13.38
CA GLU A 17 2.83 -12.73 -12.65
C GLU A 17 3.15 -13.29 -11.26
N ILE A 18 2.18 -13.93 -10.59
CA ILE A 18 2.41 -14.52 -9.25
C ILE A 18 2.91 -15.96 -9.28
N LYS A 19 2.81 -16.67 -10.42
CA LYS A 19 2.99 -18.13 -10.50
C LYS A 19 4.25 -18.65 -9.80
N ASP A 20 5.38 -17.94 -9.97
CA ASP A 20 6.67 -18.30 -9.37
C ASP A 20 7.02 -17.45 -8.12
N ASN A 21 6.15 -16.51 -7.75
CA ASN A 21 6.37 -15.56 -6.67
C ASN A 21 5.86 -16.11 -5.33
N LYS A 22 6.76 -16.25 -4.35
CA LYS A 22 6.43 -16.76 -3.00
C LYS A 22 6.21 -15.66 -1.97
N ASN A 23 6.15 -14.39 -2.38
CA ASN A 23 5.96 -13.27 -1.46
C ASN A 23 4.51 -13.20 -0.98
N LYS A 24 4.30 -13.44 0.32
CA LYS A 24 2.98 -13.38 0.95
C LYS A 24 2.29 -12.03 0.78
N SER A 25 3.02 -10.92 0.85
CA SER A 25 2.44 -9.58 0.68
C SER A 25 1.90 -9.35 -0.72
N ILE A 26 2.58 -9.91 -1.73
CA ILE A 26 2.11 -9.83 -3.13
C ILE A 26 0.86 -10.69 -3.31
N ASN A 27 0.77 -11.84 -2.65
CA ASN A 27 -0.44 -12.67 -2.68
C ASN A 27 -1.64 -11.97 -2.02
N VAL A 28 -1.43 -11.20 -0.95
CA VAL A 28 -2.50 -10.38 -0.34
C VAL A 28 -3.03 -9.37 -1.35
N ILE A 29 -2.12 -8.67 -2.05
CA ILE A 29 -2.51 -7.73 -3.12
C ILE A 29 -3.28 -8.45 -4.24
N HIS A 30 -2.81 -9.63 -4.65
CA HIS A 30 -3.49 -10.42 -5.68
C HIS A 30 -4.91 -10.79 -5.27
N ASN A 31 -5.09 -11.32 -4.06
CA ASN A 31 -6.40 -11.72 -3.56
C ASN A 31 -7.35 -10.52 -3.54
N TRP A 32 -6.88 -9.37 -3.05
CA TRP A 32 -7.66 -8.15 -3.05
C TRP A 32 -8.07 -7.70 -4.47
N LEU A 33 -7.16 -7.78 -5.45
CA LEU A 33 -7.44 -7.47 -6.85
C LEU A 33 -8.48 -8.42 -7.49
N CYS A 34 -8.49 -9.69 -7.08
CA CYS A 34 -9.49 -10.67 -7.53
C CYS A 34 -10.91 -10.35 -7.05
N GLU A 35 -11.04 -9.74 -5.88
CA GLU A 35 -12.32 -9.36 -5.28
C GLU A 35 -12.91 -8.09 -5.92
N GLN A 36 -12.12 -7.34 -6.69
CA GLN A 36 -12.60 -6.13 -7.35
C GLN A 36 -13.55 -6.41 -8.52
N SER A 37 -14.38 -5.41 -8.81
CA SER A 37 -15.33 -5.41 -9.95
C SER A 37 -15.19 -4.17 -10.84
N ASP A 38 -14.17 -3.35 -10.59
CA ASP A 38 -13.90 -2.14 -11.36
C ASP A 38 -13.27 -2.49 -12.72
N ASN A 39 -14.02 -2.24 -13.78
CA ASN A 39 -13.56 -2.49 -15.15
C ASN A 39 -12.37 -1.61 -15.53
N ASP A 40 -12.33 -0.35 -15.11
CA ASP A 40 -11.27 0.59 -15.48
C ASP A 40 -9.95 0.19 -14.81
N LEU A 41 -10.02 -0.30 -13.57
CA LEU A 41 -8.89 -0.93 -12.90
C LEU A 41 -8.36 -2.14 -13.70
N PHE A 42 -9.24 -3.03 -14.17
CA PHE A 42 -8.82 -4.19 -14.97
C PHE A 42 -8.21 -3.81 -16.32
N GLN A 43 -8.74 -2.78 -16.99
CA GLN A 43 -8.12 -2.24 -18.22
C GLN A 43 -6.71 -1.73 -17.94
N ASN A 44 -6.51 -1.05 -16.82
CA ASN A 44 -5.21 -0.54 -16.42
C ASN A 44 -4.23 -1.66 -16.04
N ILE A 45 -4.70 -2.73 -15.40
CA ILE A 45 -3.88 -3.92 -15.09
C ILE A 45 -3.37 -4.61 -16.36
N LEU A 46 -4.14 -4.59 -17.44
CA LEU A 46 -3.75 -5.19 -18.73
C LEU A 46 -2.61 -4.45 -19.44
N LYS A 47 -2.28 -3.22 -19.03
CA LYS A 47 -1.15 -2.47 -19.60
C LYS A 47 0.17 -3.21 -19.34
N LYS A 48 1.04 -3.25 -20.36
CA LYS A 48 2.27 -4.06 -20.36
C LYS A 48 3.35 -3.54 -19.41
N ASP A 49 3.33 -2.24 -19.14
CA ASP A 49 4.25 -1.52 -18.25
C ASP A 49 3.82 -1.58 -16.77
N LYS A 50 2.65 -2.18 -16.49
CA LYS A 50 2.12 -2.35 -15.14
C LYS A 50 2.25 -3.79 -14.68
N THR A 51 2.82 -4.00 -13.50
CA THR A 51 2.96 -5.34 -12.89
C THR A 51 2.63 -5.28 -11.40
N ILE A 52 2.13 -6.38 -10.84
CA ILE A 52 1.81 -6.51 -9.41
C ILE A 52 3.07 -6.37 -8.55
N ILE A 53 4.22 -6.78 -9.06
CA ILE A 53 5.53 -6.64 -8.39
C ILE A 53 5.91 -5.16 -8.28
N ASP A 54 5.71 -4.39 -9.35
CA ASP A 54 6.00 -2.96 -9.34
C ASP A 54 4.97 -2.16 -8.54
N ALA A 55 3.69 -2.58 -8.52
CA ALA A 55 2.69 -2.05 -7.60
C ALA A 55 3.12 -2.24 -6.12
N PHE A 56 3.63 -3.42 -5.77
CA PHE A 56 4.15 -3.69 -4.43
C PHE A 56 5.36 -2.81 -4.09
N LYS A 57 6.30 -2.62 -5.03
CA LYS A 57 7.45 -1.70 -4.84
C LYS A 57 6.99 -0.26 -4.65
N TYR A 58 6.02 0.19 -5.43
CA TYR A 58 5.44 1.52 -5.31
C TYR A 58 4.85 1.74 -3.92
N CYS A 59 4.05 0.78 -3.42
CA CYS A 59 3.49 0.83 -2.08
C CYS A 59 4.59 0.87 -1.00
N THR A 60 5.64 0.04 -1.16
CA THR A 60 6.78 0.02 -0.25
C THR A 60 7.52 1.35 -0.22
N GLU A 61 7.69 2.00 -1.36
CA GLU A 61 8.37 3.29 -1.44
C GLU A 61 7.52 4.43 -0.86
N LYS A 62 6.20 4.41 -1.07
CA LYS A 62 5.26 5.32 -0.38
C LYS A 62 5.33 5.12 1.13
N ALA A 63 5.26 3.88 1.62
CA ALA A 63 5.37 3.58 3.06
C ALA A 63 6.72 4.04 3.63
N ARG A 64 7.83 3.84 2.90
CA ARG A 64 9.16 4.29 3.32
C ARG A 64 9.23 5.80 3.51
N LYS A 65 8.55 6.58 2.65
CA LYS A 65 8.49 8.05 2.77
C LYS A 65 7.72 8.50 4.01
N LEU A 66 6.76 7.70 4.47
CA LEU A 66 5.97 7.96 5.67
C LEU A 66 6.63 7.41 6.96
N ALA A 67 7.70 6.63 6.82
CA ALA A 67 8.31 5.97 7.96
C ALA A 67 9.00 6.97 8.90
N VAL A 68 8.68 6.88 10.19
CA VAL A 68 9.38 7.59 11.26
C VAL A 68 10.28 6.60 11.96
N SER A 69 11.58 6.91 12.06
CA SER A 69 12.57 6.02 12.65
C SER A 69 12.58 4.62 11.99
N ASN A 70 12.46 4.57 10.66
CA ASN A 70 12.46 3.35 9.86
C ASN A 70 11.25 2.42 10.11
N CYS A 71 10.17 2.93 10.73
CA CYS A 71 8.91 2.23 10.95
C CYS A 71 7.74 3.04 10.38
N ALA A 72 6.82 2.39 9.68
CA ALA A 72 5.58 2.99 9.19
C ALA A 72 4.41 2.11 9.61
N MET A 73 3.36 2.72 10.15
CA MET A 73 2.07 2.07 10.38
C MET A 73 1.08 2.63 9.36
N VAL A 74 0.63 1.78 8.44
CA VAL A 74 -0.25 2.16 7.34
C VAL A 74 -1.43 1.19 7.35
N GLU A 75 -2.64 1.72 7.23
CA GLU A 75 -3.85 0.93 7.13
C GLU A 75 -3.95 0.22 5.77
N ASP A 76 -4.50 -1.00 5.76
CA ASP A 76 -4.68 -1.79 4.53
C ASP A 76 -5.46 -1.03 3.45
N THR A 77 -6.52 -0.31 3.85
CA THR A 77 -7.32 0.53 2.94
C THR A 77 -6.46 1.56 2.21
N THR A 78 -5.52 2.21 2.92
CA THR A 78 -4.60 3.19 2.35
C THR A 78 -3.64 2.53 1.36
N VAL A 79 -3.12 1.35 1.69
CA VAL A 79 -2.26 0.58 0.78
C VAL A 79 -3.02 0.21 -0.49
N TYR A 80 -4.28 -0.24 -0.38
CA TYR A 80 -5.11 -0.56 -1.54
C TYR A 80 -5.39 0.66 -2.43
N GLN A 81 -5.62 1.84 -1.85
CA GLN A 81 -5.75 3.07 -2.62
C GLN A 81 -4.49 3.37 -3.45
N TRP A 82 -3.30 3.16 -2.88
CA TRP A 82 -2.06 3.34 -3.64
C TRP A 82 -1.90 2.36 -4.80
N ILE A 83 -2.48 1.16 -4.70
CA ILE A 83 -2.48 0.19 -5.79
C ILE A 83 -3.38 0.68 -6.92
N VAL A 84 -4.57 1.21 -6.59
CA VAL A 84 -5.46 1.85 -7.57
C VAL A 84 -4.76 3.03 -8.25
N ASP A 85 -4.14 3.92 -7.47
CA ASP A 85 -3.35 5.06 -7.98
C ASP A 85 -2.26 4.58 -8.96
N TYR A 86 -1.54 3.51 -8.60
CA TYR A 86 -0.44 2.98 -9.40
C TYR A 86 -0.89 2.52 -10.79
N TYR A 87 -2.05 1.85 -10.86
CA TYR A 87 -2.61 1.38 -12.12
C TYR A 87 -3.28 2.52 -12.91
N ALA A 88 -3.89 3.49 -12.24
CA ALA A 88 -4.54 4.64 -12.88
C ALA A 88 -3.54 5.62 -13.52
N ASP A 89 -2.36 5.81 -12.91
CA ASP A 89 -1.38 6.79 -13.37
C ASP A 89 -0.31 6.17 -14.27
N ASP A 90 -0.42 6.42 -15.58
CA ASP A 90 0.51 5.95 -16.61
C ASP A 90 1.91 6.59 -16.54
N THR A 91 2.09 7.66 -15.75
CA THR A 91 3.40 8.29 -15.57
C THR A 91 4.30 7.55 -14.58
N ILE A 92 3.72 6.68 -13.74
CA ILE A 92 4.46 5.93 -12.73
C ILE A 92 5.17 4.75 -13.40
N VAL A 93 6.48 4.94 -13.65
CA VAL A 93 7.39 3.90 -14.15
C VAL A 93 8.41 3.57 -13.06
N ILE A 94 8.35 2.33 -12.55
CA ILE A 94 9.30 1.86 -11.52
C ILE A 94 10.61 1.45 -12.20
N LYS A 95 11.60 2.33 -12.17
CA LYS A 95 12.96 2.01 -12.63
C LYS A 95 13.60 1.02 -11.65
N GLN A 96 14.11 -0.10 -12.17
CA GLN A 96 14.85 -1.06 -11.36
C GLN A 96 16.22 -0.49 -10.99
N ASN A 97 16.30 0.25 -9.90
CA ASN A 97 17.59 0.73 -9.40
C ASN A 97 18.38 -0.45 -8.80
N LYS A 98 19.52 -0.76 -9.41
CA LYS A 98 20.59 -1.57 -8.79
C LYS A 98 20.90 -0.96 -7.43
N LYS A 99 20.93 -1.79 -6.39
CA LYS A 99 21.17 -1.42 -5.00
C LYS A 99 22.38 -0.50 -4.87
N THR A 100 22.16 0.78 -4.63
CA THR A 100 23.15 1.66 -4.02
C THR A 100 22.74 1.90 -2.59
N SER A 101 23.54 1.35 -1.68
CA SER A 101 23.54 1.73 -0.28
C SER A 101 23.86 3.22 -0.20
N VAL A 102 22.92 4.03 0.28
CA VAL A 102 23.22 5.40 0.66
C VAL A 102 22.48 5.71 1.94
N HIS A 103 23.25 5.81 3.02
CA HIS A 103 22.85 6.53 4.22
C HIS A 103 22.58 7.98 3.81
N SER A 104 21.40 8.50 4.14
CA SER A 104 21.21 9.95 4.16
C SER A 104 20.26 10.33 5.29
N HIS A 105 20.88 10.88 6.32
CA HIS A 105 20.26 11.72 7.33
C HIS A 105 19.84 13.04 6.66
N SER A 106 18.55 13.35 6.64
CA SER A 106 18.10 14.74 6.44
C SER A 106 16.80 15.03 7.16
N GLN A 107 16.96 15.72 8.28
CA GLN A 107 16.22 16.90 8.74
C GLN A 107 14.69 16.84 8.81
N ILE A 108 14.28 16.85 10.08
CA ILE A 108 12.95 17.03 10.64
C ILE A 108 12.45 18.44 10.29
N THR A 109 11.24 18.55 9.72
CA THR A 109 10.39 19.73 9.91
C THR A 109 8.98 19.26 10.30
N PRO A 110 8.35 19.83 11.35
CA PRO A 110 7.07 19.37 11.86
C PRO A 110 5.94 19.97 11.01
N THR A 111 5.27 19.14 10.20
CA THR A 111 4.02 19.56 9.55
C THR A 111 2.87 18.70 10.04
N LYS A 112 2.11 19.31 10.95
CA LYS A 112 0.74 19.07 11.45
C LYS A 112 0.19 17.62 11.44
N PRO A 113 -0.34 17.13 12.58
CA PRO A 113 -1.14 15.91 12.59
C PRO A 113 -2.41 16.13 11.74
N ILE A 114 -2.66 15.22 10.81
CA ILE A 114 -3.97 15.12 10.14
C ILE A 114 -4.92 14.49 11.16
N THR A 115 -5.77 15.31 11.76
CA THR A 115 -6.89 14.88 12.59
C THR A 115 -7.94 14.25 11.69
N PHE A 116 -8.14 12.94 11.79
CA PHE A 116 -9.41 12.33 11.42
C PHE A 116 -10.29 12.30 12.67
N SER A 117 -11.33 13.12 12.65
CA SER A 117 -12.38 13.16 13.67
C SER A 117 -13.08 11.81 13.75
N SER A 118 -12.91 11.11 14.87
CA SER A 118 -13.76 9.99 15.23
C SER A 118 -14.91 10.53 16.08
N ASN A 119 -16.13 10.43 15.57
CA ASN A 119 -17.33 10.69 16.36
C ASN A 119 -17.57 9.48 17.28
N ASN A 120 -17.55 9.77 18.58
CA ASN A 120 -18.21 9.13 19.72
C ASN A 120 -18.14 7.59 19.87
N GLU A 121 -17.54 7.13 20.98
CA GLU A 121 -18.33 6.73 22.16
C GLU A 121 -17.45 6.60 23.43
N GLU A 122 -18.09 6.96 24.54
CA GLU A 122 -17.57 7.21 25.88
C GLU A 122 -17.12 5.92 26.62
N SER A 123 -16.00 5.98 27.34
CA SER A 123 -15.65 4.96 28.34
C SER A 123 -14.85 5.58 29.49
N LYS A 124 -15.54 5.66 30.64
CA LYS A 124 -15.11 6.16 31.96
C LYS A 124 -13.69 5.75 32.37
N GLY A 125 -13.02 6.76 32.94
CA GLY A 125 -11.65 6.74 33.43
C GLY A 125 -11.34 5.67 34.47
N LYS A 126 -10.06 5.29 34.46
CA LYS A 126 -9.34 4.76 35.60
C LYS A 126 -8.07 5.60 35.68
N GLU A 127 -7.93 6.35 36.78
CA GLU A 127 -6.76 7.13 37.11
C GLU A 127 -5.53 6.21 37.15
N GLN A 128 -4.46 6.60 36.46
CA GLN A 128 -3.18 5.92 36.56
C GLN A 128 -2.60 6.22 37.95
N LEU A 129 -2.63 5.24 38.86
CA LEU A 129 -1.94 5.37 40.14
C LEU A 129 -0.43 5.45 39.88
N SER A 130 0.20 6.49 40.41
CA SER A 130 1.64 6.74 40.30
C SER A 130 2.44 5.68 41.07
N LEU A 131 3.49 5.13 40.45
CA LEU A 131 4.44 4.18 41.06
C LEU A 131 5.26 4.77 42.23
N LEU A 132 5.08 6.04 42.56
CA LEU A 132 5.81 6.76 43.60
C LEU A 132 5.13 6.71 44.98
N ASP A 133 3.91 6.14 45.08
CA ASP A 133 3.15 6.03 46.33
C ASP A 133 3.42 4.73 47.10
N PHE A 134 4.31 3.86 46.59
CA PHE A 134 4.63 2.54 47.17
C PHE A 134 6.07 2.41 47.69
N LEU A 135 6.75 3.55 47.91
CA LEU A 135 8.12 3.60 48.45
C LEU A 135 8.16 4.20 49.85
#